data_AF-A0A2S9FYA7-F1
#
_entry.id   AF-A0A2S9FYA7-F1
#
_cell.length_a   1.000
_cell.length_b   1.000
_cell.length_c   1.000
_cell.angle_alpha   90.00
_cell.angle_beta   90.00
_cell.angle_gamma   90.00
#
_symmetry.space_group_name_H-M   'P 1'
#
loop_
_entity.id
_entity.type
_entity.pdbx_description
1 polymer ?
#
loop_
_entity_poly.entity_id
_entity_poly.type
_entity_poly.pdbx_seq_one_letter_code
_entity_poly.pdbx_strand_id
1 'polypeptide(L)'
;DEFLALAAIRTKAVRQGDPLDTETMIGAQASNDQLEKILSYIGIGKSEGAQVVTGGERAELGGDLNGGYYVAPTIFTGHNKMRVF
;
A
#
# COMPACT_ATOMS: atom_id res chain seq x y z
N ASP A 1 3.96 -0.69 -20.26
CA ASP A 1 4.90 0.42 -20.19
C ASP A 1 6.08 0.00 -19.32
N GLU A 2 7.30 0.14 -19.80
CA GLU A 2 8.52 -0.26 -19.10
C GLU A 2 8.69 0.51 -17.78
N PHE A 3 8.33 1.79 -17.76
CA PHE A 3 8.44 2.63 -16.57
C PHE A 3 7.57 2.10 -15.43
N LEU A 4 6.32 1.76 -15.72
CA LEU A 4 5.39 1.23 -14.73
C LEU A 4 5.86 -0.11 -14.16
N ALA A 5 6.43 -0.97 -15.00
CA ALA A 5 6.99 -2.25 -14.56
C ALA A 5 8.16 -2.04 -13.59
N LEU A 6 9.08 -1.12 -13.91
CA LEU A 6 10.21 -0.77 -13.04
C LEU A 6 9.74 -0.13 -11.73
N ALA A 7 8.74 0.75 -11.77
CA ALA A 7 8.13 1.34 -10.59
C ALA A 7 7.52 0.27 -9.68
N ALA A 8 6.76 -0.68 -10.25
CA ALA A 8 6.17 -1.79 -9.50
C ALA A 8 7.24 -2.67 -8.81
N ILE A 9 8.35 -2.96 -9.49
CA ILE A 9 9.47 -3.71 -8.91
C ILE A 9 10.05 -2.95 -7.70
N ARG A 10 10.32 -1.65 -7.84
CA ARG A 10 10.88 -0.84 -6.76
C ARG A 10 9.93 -0.70 -5.58
N THR A 11 8.63 -0.53 -5.84
CA THR A 11 7.60 -0.46 -4.80
C THR A 11 7.45 -1.78 -4.04
N LYS A 12 7.53 -2.93 -4.72
CA LYS A 12 7.54 -4.26 -4.06
C LYS A 12 8.77 -4.49 -3.19
N ALA A 13 9.90 -3.86 -3.53
CA ALA A 13 11.14 -3.98 -2.78
C ALA A 13 11.20 -3.09 -1.53
N VAL A 14 10.18 -2.25 -1.29
CA VAL A 14 10.11 -1.40 -0.10
C VAL A 14 10.02 -2.27 1.15
N ARG A 15 10.96 -2.06 2.08
CA ARG A 15 10.99 -2.74 3.36
C ARG A 15 10.06 -2.07 4.35
N GLN A 16 9.00 -2.77 4.75
CA GLN A 16 8.14 -2.36 5.84
C GLN A 16 8.60 -2.98 7.15
N GLY A 17 8.43 -2.27 8.27
CA GLY A 17 8.91 -2.78 9.54
C GLY A 17 8.70 -1.84 10.72
N ASP A 18 9.40 -2.15 11.80
CA ASP A 18 9.45 -1.36 13.03
C ASP A 18 10.01 0.04 12.72
N PRO A 19 9.35 1.14 13.14
CA PRO A 19 9.90 2.49 12.99
C PRO A 19 11.27 2.72 13.68
N LEU A 20 11.68 1.85 14.60
CA LEU A 20 13.00 1.88 15.25
C LEU A 20 14.08 1.09 14.48
N ASP A 21 13.71 0.23 13.52
CA ASP A 21 14.67 -0.44 12.63
C ASP A 21 15.15 0.56 11.57
N THR A 22 16.47 0.77 11.49
CA THR A 22 17.09 1.70 10.52
C THR A 22 16.94 1.26 9.07
N GLU A 23 16.64 -0.01 8.83
CA GLU A 23 16.37 -0.55 7.49
C GLU A 23 14.90 -0.40 7.09
N THR A 24 14.02 -0.01 8.01
CA THR A 24 12.60 0.24 7.70
C THR A 24 12.45 1.47 6.81
N MET A 25 11.82 1.29 5.66
CA MET A 25 11.49 2.36 4.72
C MET A 25 10.08 2.91 4.96
N ILE A 26 9.14 2.05 5.37
CA ILE A 26 7.73 2.41 5.65
C ILE A 26 7.26 1.72 6.94
N GLY A 27 6.76 2.51 7.89
CA GLY A 27 6.17 2.02 9.14
C GLY A 27 4.65 1.81 9.07
N ALA A 28 4.06 1.49 10.21
CA ALA A 28 2.61 1.38 10.37
C ALA A 28 1.90 2.74 10.22
N GLN A 29 0.62 2.70 9.86
CA GLN A 29 -0.28 3.83 9.96
C GLN A 29 -0.53 4.18 11.42
N ALA A 30 -0.90 5.44 11.69
CA ALA A 30 -1.02 5.95 13.06
C ALA A 30 -2.17 5.32 13.85
N SER A 31 -3.22 4.82 13.17
CA SER A 31 -4.38 4.23 13.81
C SER A 31 -5.11 3.24 12.90
N ASN A 32 -6.00 2.44 13.51
CA ASN A 32 -6.93 1.59 12.77
C ASN A 32 -7.84 2.39 11.85
N ASP A 33 -8.32 3.55 12.29
CA ASP A 33 -9.19 4.42 11.48
C ASP A 33 -8.48 4.90 10.20
N GLN A 34 -7.18 5.20 10.29
CA GLN A 34 -6.39 5.55 9.12
C GLN A 34 -6.22 4.35 8.19
N LEU A 35 -5.95 3.17 8.73
CA LEU A 35 -5.85 1.93 7.96
C LEU A 35 -7.16 1.64 7.20
N GLU A 36 -8.29 1.61 7.90
CA GLU A 36 -9.62 1.35 7.33
C GLU A 36 -9.98 2.37 6.26
N LYS A 37 -9.66 3.65 6.49
CA LYS A 37 -9.87 4.70 5.49
C LYS A 37 -9.03 4.44 4.22
N ILE A 38 -7.76 4.08 4.35
CA ILE A 38 -6.90 3.75 3.20
C ILE A 38 -7.45 2.53 2.44
N LEU A 39 -7.80 1.46 3.16
CA LEU A 39 -8.37 0.25 2.57
C LEU A 39 -9.71 0.53 1.87
N SER A 40 -10.52 1.43 2.42
CA SER A 40 -11.76 1.89 1.77
C SER A 40 -11.48 2.58 0.43
N TYR A 41 -10.48 3.48 0.34
CA TYR A 41 -10.10 4.11 -0.93
C TYR A 41 -9.52 3.12 -1.94
N ILE A 42 -8.72 2.15 -1.48
CA ILE A 42 -8.26 1.04 -2.32
C ILE A 42 -9.46 0.26 -2.89
N GLY A 43 -10.45 -0.04 -2.05
CA GLY A 43 -11.70 -0.69 -2.46
C GLY A 43 -12.48 0.13 -3.48
N ILE A 44 -12.62 1.44 -3.27
CA ILE A 44 -13.26 2.35 -4.22
C ILE A 44 -12.54 2.30 -5.58
N GLY A 45 -11.21 2.44 -5.59
CA GLY A 45 -10.42 2.37 -6.83
C GLY A 45 -10.66 1.06 -7.59
N LYS A 46 -10.61 -0.08 -6.89
CA LYS A 46 -10.95 -1.39 -7.48
C LYS A 46 -12.37 -1.42 -8.06
N SER A 47 -13.35 -0.87 -7.33
CA SER A 47 -14.76 -0.85 -7.76
C SER A 47 -15.03 0.06 -8.97
N GLU A 48 -14.24 1.12 -9.14
CA GLU A 48 -14.30 2.03 -10.28
C GLU A 48 -13.52 1.49 -11.51
N GLY A 49 -12.85 0.34 -11.38
CA GLY A 49 -12.10 -0.31 -12.45
C GLY A 49 -10.62 0.08 -12.53
N ALA A 50 -10.07 0.74 -11.52
CA ALA A 50 -8.63 0.96 -11.42
C ALA A 50 -7.90 -0.39 -11.26
N GLN A 51 -6.78 -0.56 -11.97
CA GLN A 51 -5.98 -1.77 -11.89
C GLN A 51 -4.94 -1.65 -10.79
N VAL A 52 -4.91 -2.60 -9.86
CA VAL A 52 -3.84 -2.70 -8.86
C VAL A 52 -2.63 -3.35 -9.53
N VAL A 53 -1.51 -2.61 -9.60
CA VAL A 53 -0.24 -3.11 -10.15
C VAL A 53 0.56 -3.85 -9.07
N THR A 54 0.51 -3.34 -7.84
CA THR A 54 1.12 -3.95 -6.65
C THR A 54 0.44 -3.43 -5.39
N GLY A 55 0.52 -4.21 -4.31
CA GLY A 55 -0.06 -3.87 -3.01
C GLY A 55 -1.59 -3.89 -3.07
N GLY A 56 -2.22 -2.84 -2.53
CA GLY A 56 -3.68 -2.71 -2.53
C GLY A 56 -4.36 -3.57 -1.47
N GLU A 57 -3.68 -3.83 -0.35
CA GLU A 57 -4.16 -4.64 0.76
C GLU A 57 -3.43 -4.30 2.07
N ARG A 58 -3.98 -4.79 3.17
CA ARG A 58 -3.33 -4.76 4.49
C ARG A 58 -2.11 -5.68 4.45
N ALA A 59 -0.99 -5.22 5.01
CA ALA A 59 0.20 -6.04 5.15
C ALA A 59 0.25 -6.66 6.55
N GLU A 60 0.43 -7.99 6.61
CA GLU A 60 0.64 -8.72 7.85
C GLU A 60 2.13 -9.09 7.95
N LEU A 61 2.87 -8.35 8.78
CA LEU A 61 4.33 -8.53 8.89
C LEU A 61 4.73 -9.65 9.87
N GLY A 62 3.79 -10.14 10.68
CA GLY A 62 4.02 -11.21 11.66
C GLY A 62 4.94 -10.80 12.81
N GLY A 63 5.30 -11.78 13.65
CA GLY A 63 6.21 -11.58 14.80
C GLY A 63 5.74 -10.49 15.75
N ASP A 64 6.69 -9.66 16.20
CA ASP A 64 6.43 -8.53 17.11
C ASP A 64 5.62 -7.40 16.47
N LEU A 65 5.47 -7.41 15.14
CA LEU A 65 4.70 -6.43 14.37
C LEU A 65 3.28 -6.89 14.07
N ASN A 66 2.88 -8.06 14.59
CA ASN A 66 1.54 -8.60 14.41
C ASN A 66 0.48 -7.64 15.00
N GLY A 67 -0.63 -7.46 14.29
CA GLY A 67 -1.68 -6.52 14.68
C GLY A 67 -1.36 -5.05 14.39
N GLY A 68 -0.17 -4.72 13.88
CA GLY A 68 0.15 -3.37 13.44
C GLY A 68 -0.66 -2.94 12.20
N TYR A 69 -0.74 -1.63 12.00
CA TYR A 69 -1.58 -1.03 10.95
C TYR A 69 -0.81 -0.83 9.64
N TYR A 70 -0.32 -1.89 9.02
CA TYR A 70 0.48 -1.78 7.80
C TYR A 70 -0.36 -1.90 6.53
N VAL A 71 -0.03 -1.09 5.52
CA VAL A 71 -0.65 -1.13 4.18
C VAL A 71 0.44 -1.42 3.17
N ALA A 72 0.27 -2.46 2.37
CA ALA A 72 1.25 -2.81 1.34
C ALA A 72 1.48 -1.61 0.40
N PRO A 73 2.74 -1.28 0.04
CA PRO A 73 3.03 -0.18 -0.88
C PRO A 73 2.29 -0.40 -2.21
N THR A 74 1.46 0.58 -2.57
CA THR A 74 0.41 0.38 -3.58
C THR A 74 0.64 1.25 -4.81
N ILE A 75 0.47 0.66 -6.00
CA ILE A 75 0.38 1.41 -7.28
C ILE A 75 -0.92 1.02 -7.97
N PHE A 76 -1.66 2.03 -8.42
CA PHE A 76 -2.80 1.89 -9.31
C PHE A 76 -2.47 2.38 -10.73
N THR A 77 -3.13 1.80 -11.73
CA THR A 77 -3.33 2.44 -13.04
C THR A 77 -4.82 2.71 -13.24
N GLY A 78 -5.14 3.78 -13.96
CA GLY A 78 -6.51 4.23 -14.14
C GLY A 78 -6.56 5.54 -14.91
N HIS A 79 -7.60 6.34 -14.66
CA HIS A 79 -7.79 7.64 -15.28
C HIS A 79 -8.24 8.70 -14.26
N ASN A 80 -7.97 9.98 -14.54
CA ASN A 80 -8.21 11.11 -13.62
C ASN A 80 -9.69 11.40 -13.28
N LYS A 81 -10.65 10.64 -13.83
CA LYS A 81 -12.06 10.71 -13.44
C LYS A 81 -12.41 9.79 -12.26
N MET A 82 -11.50 8.89 -11.87
CA MET A 82 -11.67 8.01 -10.71
C MET A 82 -11.40 8.79 -9.43
N ARG A 83 -12.05 8.43 -8.32
CA ARG A 83 -11.90 9.10 -7.03
C ARG A 83 -10.49 9.00 -6.44
N VAL A 84 -9.70 8.02 -6.88
CA VAL A 84 -8.35 7.75 -6.38
C VAL A 84 -7.23 8.45 -7.19
N PHE A 85 -7.58 9.28 -8.17
CA PHE A 85 -6.66 10.07 -9.01
C PHE A 85 -7.05 11.55 -8.97
#